data_AF-A0A5B0PVH1-F1
#
_entry.id   AF-A0A5B0PVH1-F1
#
_cell.length_a   1.000
_cell.length_b   1.000
_cell.length_c   1.000
_cell.angle_alpha   90.00
_cell.angle_beta   90.00
_cell.angle_gamma   90.00
#
_symmetry.space_group_name_H-M   'P 1'
#
loop_
_entity.id
_entity.type
_entity.pdbx_description
1 polymer ?
#
loop_
_entity_poly.entity_id
_entity_poly.type
_entity_poly.pdbx_seq_one_letter_code
_entity_poly.pdbx_strand_id
1 'polypeptide(L)'
;MATTRRFHAVTGDLDKEDIVKDFTSGNVAVISSTMALGLGQNWKQVRRVVHVGRGNPATIFQMIGRCGRGGNEGLALLYVEEKRRKGKNKIFDFTNVELQSDDDRMDALALTPVCFRLAFALDNMLGYIPLSWEDPNVIHEQKRQEYLGYVPCICSNCKPLTNIALANLIHINKSNFERYLHNPKDLPAIPNNSALVRPKKSNALTKLPPFDKDLSGFANFLVGEFAKFYDNHYSDHASDFTADKIFGIEQAQILVMSSKSNQPIELMETLIGGEVIDGQMLFLQGSILRYKMGAKYTHHLNKEKMVEEKKTVQANRLQLVKELKSFLRARSQRLNKEELERKRLIAAENKRKNAEKKEKEKAEKERIKEEDRIALAGFKAAAEERRLAKEAAQATLNSLGLGDLTINNPSTLNEPGTKRKRTCVRKTASKSARKSC
;
A
#
# COMPACT_ATOMS: atom_id res chain seq x y z
N MET A 1 -5.11 -20.23 -43.35
CA MET A 1 -4.36 -19.67 -42.20
C MET A 1 -3.10 -19.01 -42.75
N ALA A 2 -2.78 -17.77 -42.35
CA ALA A 2 -1.50 -17.16 -42.71
C ALA A 2 -0.41 -17.76 -41.81
N THR A 3 0.31 -18.75 -42.31
CA THR A 3 1.39 -19.42 -41.59
C THR A 3 2.58 -18.43 -41.45
N THR A 4 3.10 -18.27 -40.23
CA THR A 4 4.30 -17.47 -39.96
C THR A 4 5.47 -18.41 -39.70
N ARG A 5 6.64 -18.14 -40.31
CA ARG A 5 7.87 -18.93 -40.05
C ARG A 5 8.94 -18.11 -39.35
N ARG A 6 9.78 -18.80 -38.57
CA ARG A 6 10.90 -18.21 -37.81
C ARG A 6 12.20 -18.32 -38.61
N PHE A 7 12.89 -17.20 -38.79
CA PHE A 7 14.19 -17.13 -39.45
C PHE A 7 15.17 -16.50 -38.46
N HIS A 8 15.87 -17.31 -37.67
CA HIS A 8 16.82 -16.84 -36.66
C HIS A 8 18.21 -17.39 -36.94
N ALA A 9 19.22 -16.89 -36.23
CA ALA A 9 20.58 -17.39 -36.36
C ALA A 9 20.69 -18.90 -36.08
N VAL A 10 19.85 -19.41 -35.18
CA VAL A 10 19.77 -20.83 -34.79
C VAL A 10 18.98 -21.71 -35.77
N THR A 11 18.31 -21.12 -36.77
CA THR A 11 17.61 -21.88 -37.81
C THR A 11 18.65 -22.61 -38.67
N GLY A 12 18.44 -23.91 -38.94
CA GLY A 12 19.33 -24.69 -39.81
C GLY A 12 19.38 -24.12 -41.22
N ASP A 13 20.49 -24.30 -41.93
CA ASP A 13 20.66 -23.66 -43.24
C ASP A 13 19.68 -24.18 -44.30
N LEU A 14 19.34 -25.48 -44.27
CA LEU A 14 18.29 -26.06 -45.12
C LEU A 14 16.91 -25.44 -44.83
N ASP A 15 16.57 -25.26 -43.55
CA ASP A 15 15.31 -24.60 -43.15
C ASP A 15 15.28 -23.14 -43.63
N LYS A 16 16.42 -22.43 -43.58
CA LYS A 16 16.51 -21.05 -44.09
C LYS A 16 16.21 -21.00 -45.59
N GLU A 17 16.75 -21.93 -46.37
CA GLU A 17 16.48 -22.03 -47.82
C GLU A 17 15.00 -22.31 -48.09
N ASP A 18 14.40 -23.26 -47.37
CA ASP A 18 12.98 -23.60 -47.51
C ASP A 18 12.07 -22.43 -47.10
N ILE A 19 12.40 -21.70 -46.04
CA ILE A 19 11.67 -20.49 -45.64
C ILE A 19 11.74 -19.41 -46.72
N VAL A 20 12.91 -19.19 -47.31
CA VAL A 20 13.08 -18.21 -48.41
C VAL A 20 12.24 -18.64 -49.61
N LYS A 21 12.29 -19.91 -49.99
CA LYS A 21 11.53 -20.47 -51.11
C LYS A 21 10.02 -20.37 -50.88
N ASP A 22 9.55 -20.71 -49.68
CA ASP A 22 8.13 -20.63 -49.33
C ASP A 22 7.62 -19.19 -49.24
N PHE A 23 8.44 -18.26 -48.79
CA PHE A 23 8.07 -16.84 -48.80
C PHE A 23 8.02 -16.26 -50.22
N THR A 24 9.01 -16.59 -51.05
CA THR A 24 9.08 -16.08 -52.45
C THR A 24 8.03 -16.68 -53.37
N SER A 25 7.58 -17.91 -53.10
CA SER A 25 6.44 -18.55 -53.78
C SER A 25 5.08 -18.09 -53.24
N GLY A 26 5.06 -17.40 -52.09
CA GLY A 26 3.82 -16.91 -51.47
C GLY A 26 3.11 -17.92 -50.57
N ASN A 27 3.70 -19.09 -50.30
CA ASN A 27 3.21 -20.09 -49.36
C ASN A 27 3.21 -19.56 -47.90
N VAL A 28 4.18 -18.70 -47.58
CA VAL A 28 4.31 -18.03 -46.27
C VAL A 28 4.17 -16.53 -46.46
N ALA A 29 3.26 -15.92 -45.71
CA ALA A 29 2.98 -14.48 -45.80
C ALA A 29 3.85 -13.63 -44.87
N VAL A 30 4.37 -14.22 -43.79
CA VAL A 30 5.11 -13.51 -42.74
C VAL A 30 6.32 -14.33 -42.29
N ILE A 31 7.47 -13.67 -42.23
CA ILE A 31 8.67 -14.20 -41.59
C ILE A 31 8.91 -13.38 -40.32
N SER A 32 9.07 -14.06 -39.19
CA SER A 32 9.61 -13.48 -37.96
C SER A 32 11.11 -13.73 -37.92
N SER A 33 11.89 -12.67 -37.77
CA SER A 33 13.35 -12.78 -37.76
C SER A 33 13.96 -11.84 -36.72
N THR A 34 15.13 -12.24 -36.24
CA THR A 34 16.07 -11.34 -35.55
C THR A 34 16.96 -10.64 -36.57
N MET A 35 18.09 -10.12 -36.13
CA MET A 35 19.18 -9.58 -36.96
C MET A 35 19.66 -10.51 -38.09
N ALA A 36 19.34 -11.81 -38.01
CA ALA A 36 19.75 -12.82 -39.00
C ALA A 36 19.26 -12.53 -40.43
N LEU A 37 18.16 -11.78 -40.61
CA LEU A 37 17.70 -11.37 -41.95
C LEU A 37 18.56 -10.26 -42.58
N GLY A 38 19.42 -9.61 -41.79
CA GLY A 38 20.12 -8.37 -42.16
C GLY A 38 21.28 -8.55 -43.13
N LEU A 39 21.86 -9.76 -43.23
CA LEU A 39 23.11 -9.99 -43.96
C LEU A 39 22.91 -11.08 -45.04
N GLY A 40 23.30 -10.77 -46.29
CA GLY A 40 23.54 -11.76 -47.35
C GLY A 40 22.40 -12.11 -48.31
N GLN A 41 21.12 -11.90 -47.97
CA GLN A 41 19.99 -12.33 -48.84
C GLN A 41 19.22 -11.17 -49.49
N ASN A 42 18.84 -11.34 -50.78
CA ASN A 42 18.13 -10.34 -51.57
C ASN A 42 16.62 -10.56 -51.57
N TRP A 43 15.92 -9.81 -50.73
CA TRP A 43 14.48 -9.93 -50.52
C TRP A 43 13.65 -9.00 -51.43
N LYS A 44 13.67 -9.23 -52.75
CA LYS A 44 13.02 -8.33 -53.74
C LYS A 44 11.50 -8.18 -53.55
N GLN A 45 10.83 -9.18 -53.00
CA GLN A 45 9.37 -9.21 -52.84
C GLN A 45 8.87 -8.62 -51.50
N VAL A 46 9.77 -8.19 -50.60
CA VAL A 46 9.34 -7.63 -49.32
C VAL A 46 8.73 -6.25 -49.54
N ARG A 47 7.44 -6.12 -49.25
CA ARG A 47 6.70 -4.85 -49.33
C ARG A 47 6.55 -4.16 -47.99
N ARG A 48 6.59 -4.92 -46.89
CA ARG A 48 6.43 -4.38 -45.53
C ARG A 48 7.47 -4.95 -44.59
N VAL A 49 8.10 -4.09 -43.79
CA VAL A 49 8.98 -4.46 -42.68
C VAL A 49 8.41 -3.85 -41.40
N VAL A 50 8.26 -4.67 -40.37
CA VAL A 50 7.84 -4.23 -39.04
C VAL A 50 8.99 -4.47 -38.09
N HIS A 51 9.61 -3.40 -37.61
CA HIS A 51 10.61 -3.44 -36.56
C HIS A 51 9.94 -3.22 -35.22
N VAL A 52 10.24 -4.06 -34.23
CA VAL A 52 9.67 -3.98 -32.89
C VAL A 52 10.81 -3.92 -31.88
N GLY A 53 10.79 -2.86 -31.06
CA GLY A 53 11.73 -2.66 -29.97
C GLY A 53 12.84 -1.64 -30.26
N ARG A 54 13.84 -1.68 -29.40
CA ARG A 54 15.02 -0.80 -29.43
C ARG A 54 16.14 -1.50 -30.20
N GLY A 55 16.86 -0.78 -31.04
CA GLY A 55 17.97 -1.31 -31.82
C GLY A 55 18.83 -0.22 -32.40
N ASN A 56 20.07 -0.57 -32.75
CA ASN A 56 21.03 0.36 -33.34
C ASN A 56 20.48 0.97 -34.65
N PRO A 57 20.54 2.30 -34.86
CA PRO A 57 19.96 2.94 -36.03
C PRO A 57 20.47 2.42 -37.38
N ALA A 58 21.78 2.20 -37.55
CA ALA A 58 22.35 1.71 -38.79
C ALA A 58 21.82 0.31 -39.14
N THR A 59 21.71 -0.53 -38.12
CA THR A 59 21.10 -1.86 -38.20
C THR A 59 19.62 -1.78 -38.61
N ILE A 60 18.84 -0.91 -37.95
CA ILE A 60 17.43 -0.70 -38.26
C ILE A 60 17.28 -0.23 -39.71
N PHE A 61 18.11 0.71 -40.15
CA PHE A 61 18.11 1.23 -41.51
C PHE A 61 18.35 0.12 -42.54
N GLN A 62 19.30 -0.79 -42.29
CA GLN A 62 19.56 -1.94 -43.16
C GLN A 62 18.38 -2.92 -43.22
N MET A 63 17.65 -3.09 -42.11
CA MET A 63 16.48 -3.96 -42.03
C MET A 63 15.27 -3.37 -42.75
N ILE A 64 14.94 -2.10 -42.49
CA ILE A 64 13.81 -1.43 -43.15
C ILE A 64 14.10 -1.22 -44.64
N GLY A 65 15.37 -0.99 -45.03
CA GLY A 65 15.81 -0.90 -46.41
C GLY A 65 15.69 -2.20 -47.22
N ARG A 66 15.11 -3.27 -46.64
CA ARG A 66 14.69 -4.47 -47.39
C ARG A 66 13.35 -4.29 -48.07
N CYS A 67 12.45 -3.47 -47.53
CA CYS A 67 11.21 -3.18 -48.23
C CYS A 67 11.48 -2.33 -49.47
N GLY A 68 10.82 -2.67 -50.59
CA GLY A 68 10.87 -1.86 -51.81
C GLY A 68 12.12 -2.02 -52.69
N ARG A 69 13.00 -2.99 -52.41
CA ARG A 69 14.18 -3.29 -53.25
C ARG A 69 13.85 -3.72 -54.68
N GLY A 70 12.63 -4.16 -54.94
CA GLY A 70 12.14 -4.50 -56.27
C GLY A 70 11.76 -3.30 -57.15
N GLY A 71 12.02 -2.05 -56.71
CA GLY A 71 11.59 -0.83 -57.39
C GLY A 71 10.16 -0.40 -57.06
N ASN A 72 9.42 -1.23 -56.33
CA ASN A 72 8.10 -0.91 -55.82
C ASN A 72 8.18 -0.19 -54.47
N GLU A 73 7.13 0.55 -54.11
CA GLU A 73 7.07 1.21 -52.81
C GLU A 73 7.04 0.20 -51.65
N GLY A 74 7.72 0.55 -50.56
CA GLY A 74 7.80 -0.25 -49.34
C GLY A 74 7.26 0.50 -48.13
N LEU A 75 6.68 -0.23 -47.18
CA LEU A 75 6.20 0.29 -45.91
C LEU A 75 7.10 -0.21 -44.77
N ALA A 76 7.77 0.72 -44.10
CA ALA A 76 8.50 0.46 -42.87
C ALA A 76 7.69 0.95 -41.66
N LEU A 77 7.44 0.06 -40.70
CA LEU A 77 6.81 0.39 -39.43
C LEU A 77 7.81 0.18 -38.29
N LEU A 78 8.03 1.22 -37.50
CA LEU A 78 8.94 1.22 -36.35
C LEU A 78 8.10 1.30 -35.09
N TYR A 79 7.93 0.16 -34.40
CA TYR A 79 7.29 0.12 -33.08
C TYR A 79 8.35 0.30 -32.00
N VAL A 80 8.44 1.53 -31.51
CA VAL A 80 9.32 1.89 -30.40
C VAL A 80 8.54 1.95 -29.09
N GLU A 81 9.22 1.66 -27.98
CA GLU A 81 8.62 1.79 -26.65
C GLU A 81 8.36 3.26 -26.33
N GLU A 82 7.14 3.56 -25.87
CA GLU A 82 6.76 4.90 -25.40
C GLU A 82 7.65 5.36 -24.24
N LYS A 83 8.01 4.43 -23.35
CA LYS A 83 8.91 4.67 -22.21
C LYS A 83 10.02 3.61 -22.16
N ARG A 84 11.24 4.02 -22.47
CA ARG A 84 12.46 3.20 -22.36
C ARG A 84 12.94 3.15 -20.92
N ARG A 85 12.98 1.95 -20.34
CA ARG A 85 13.49 1.74 -18.97
C ARG A 85 14.99 2.00 -18.93
N LYS A 86 15.43 2.90 -18.05
CA LYS A 86 16.83 3.35 -17.93
C LYS A 86 17.39 4.06 -19.19
N GLY A 87 16.54 4.39 -20.16
CA GLY A 87 16.90 5.18 -21.33
C GLY A 87 16.44 6.64 -21.21
N LYS A 88 16.86 7.46 -22.16
CA LYS A 88 16.39 8.83 -22.33
C LYS A 88 15.00 8.81 -22.94
N ASN A 89 14.09 9.61 -22.40
CA ASN A 89 12.67 9.61 -22.81
C ASN A 89 12.17 10.99 -23.25
N LYS A 90 12.99 12.03 -23.06
CA LYS A 90 12.72 13.40 -23.50
C LYS A 90 13.93 13.93 -24.25
N ILE A 91 13.70 14.85 -25.19
CA ILE A 91 14.77 15.52 -25.94
C ILE A 91 15.73 16.26 -24.98
N PHE A 92 15.21 16.86 -23.91
CA PHE A 92 16.03 17.55 -22.90
C PHE A 92 16.93 16.63 -22.07
N ASP A 93 16.75 15.32 -22.12
CA ASP A 93 17.63 14.36 -21.43
C ASP A 93 18.99 14.24 -22.16
N PHE A 94 19.12 14.78 -23.37
CA PHE A 94 20.33 14.75 -24.18
C PHE A 94 21.15 16.03 -23.95
N THR A 95 22.14 15.94 -23.06
CA THR A 95 23.00 17.08 -22.68
C THR A 95 24.04 17.45 -23.75
N ASN A 96 24.50 16.48 -24.53
CA ASN A 96 25.38 16.70 -25.67
C ASN A 96 24.81 15.96 -26.89
N VAL A 97 24.16 16.71 -27.78
CA VAL A 97 23.35 16.13 -28.86
C VAL A 97 24.21 15.53 -29.98
N GLU A 98 25.42 16.04 -30.19
CA GLU A 98 26.34 15.55 -31.23
C GLU A 98 27.20 14.37 -30.74
N LEU A 99 27.49 14.30 -29.44
CA LEU A 99 28.23 13.20 -28.82
C LEU A 99 27.28 12.20 -28.16
N GLN A 100 26.75 11.30 -28.99
CA GLN A 100 25.83 10.25 -28.55
C GLN A 100 26.57 8.93 -28.39
N SER A 101 26.38 8.25 -27.26
CA SER A 101 26.71 6.83 -27.15
C SER A 101 25.78 5.98 -28.02
N ASP A 102 26.11 4.71 -28.23
CA ASP A 102 25.19 3.79 -28.94
C ASP A 102 23.81 3.71 -28.28
N ASP A 103 23.76 3.76 -26.95
CA ASP A 103 22.51 3.79 -26.20
C ASP A 103 21.72 5.09 -26.43
N ASP A 104 22.41 6.22 -26.49
CA ASP A 104 21.79 7.51 -26.78
C ASP A 104 21.23 7.55 -28.20
N ARG A 105 21.96 7.02 -29.19
CA ARG A 105 21.50 6.95 -30.58
C ARG A 105 20.22 6.14 -30.72
N MET A 106 20.13 5.02 -30.01
CA MET A 106 18.92 4.19 -29.98
C MET A 106 17.72 4.95 -29.39
N ASP A 107 17.93 5.71 -28.31
CA ASP A 107 16.87 6.48 -27.67
C ASP A 107 16.50 7.73 -28.47
N ALA A 108 17.47 8.35 -29.13
CA ALA A 108 17.31 9.50 -30.00
C ALA A 108 16.50 9.16 -31.25
N LEU A 109 16.73 8.00 -31.89
CA LEU A 109 15.94 7.53 -33.02
C LEU A 109 14.45 7.39 -32.69
N ALA A 110 14.14 6.99 -31.45
CA ALA A 110 12.77 6.84 -30.98
C ALA A 110 12.10 8.18 -30.62
N LEU A 111 12.84 9.30 -30.54
CA LEU A 111 12.34 10.62 -30.14
C LEU A 111 12.47 11.68 -31.21
N THR A 112 13.36 11.50 -32.18
CA THR A 112 13.73 12.55 -33.12
C THR A 112 12.50 13.12 -33.84
N PRO A 113 12.31 14.45 -33.81
CA PRO A 113 11.27 15.11 -34.59
C PRO A 113 11.70 15.35 -36.05
N VAL A 114 12.95 15.04 -36.38
CA VAL A 114 13.55 15.31 -37.69
C VAL A 114 13.15 14.23 -38.68
N CYS A 115 13.09 14.58 -39.97
CA CYS A 115 12.90 13.63 -41.06
C CYS A 115 13.81 12.40 -40.92
N PHE A 116 13.25 11.18 -40.94
CA PHE A 116 14.06 9.96 -40.81
C PHE A 116 15.12 9.81 -41.90
N ARG A 117 14.85 10.29 -43.13
CA ARG A 117 15.86 10.29 -44.19
C ARG A 117 17.07 11.15 -43.83
N LEU A 118 16.84 12.32 -43.24
CA LEU A 118 17.92 13.19 -42.76
C LEU A 118 18.61 12.55 -41.55
N ALA A 119 17.83 12.06 -40.59
CA ALA A 119 18.36 11.45 -39.37
C ALA A 119 19.29 10.26 -39.67
N PHE A 120 18.87 9.33 -40.56
CA PHE A 120 19.72 8.21 -40.96
C PHE A 120 20.93 8.63 -41.79
N ALA A 121 20.82 9.68 -42.61
CA ALA A 121 21.97 10.20 -43.36
C ALA A 121 23.03 10.77 -42.39
N LEU A 122 22.60 11.61 -41.44
CA LEU A 122 23.49 12.20 -40.45
C LEU A 122 24.07 11.17 -39.50
N ASP A 123 23.29 10.17 -39.06
CA ASP A 123 23.81 9.08 -38.24
C ASP A 123 24.92 8.30 -38.95
N ASN A 124 24.75 8.03 -40.25
CA ASN A 124 25.77 7.32 -41.03
C ASN A 124 27.00 8.19 -41.32
N MET A 125 26.86 9.51 -41.45
CA MET A 125 27.98 10.42 -41.79
C MET A 125 28.73 10.93 -40.55
N LEU A 126 28.01 11.23 -39.46
CA LEU A 126 28.51 11.94 -38.29
C LEU A 126 28.37 11.13 -36.99
N GLY A 127 27.64 10.02 -36.99
CA GLY A 127 27.55 9.11 -35.85
C GLY A 127 26.55 9.51 -34.77
N TYR A 128 25.58 10.39 -35.06
CA TYR A 128 24.53 10.76 -34.10
C TYR A 128 23.17 10.98 -34.79
N ILE A 129 22.09 10.85 -34.01
CA ILE A 129 20.72 11.13 -34.49
C ILE A 129 20.33 12.56 -34.10
N PRO A 130 20.01 13.45 -35.05
CA PRO A 130 19.61 14.83 -34.75
C PRO A 130 18.29 14.87 -33.97
N LEU A 131 18.17 15.80 -33.03
CA LEU A 131 16.97 15.95 -32.18
C LEU A 131 16.21 17.25 -32.41
N SER A 132 16.66 18.09 -33.34
CA SER A 132 16.11 19.42 -33.60
C SER A 132 16.30 19.78 -35.08
N TRP A 133 15.38 20.57 -35.63
CA TRP A 133 15.45 21.06 -37.01
C TRP A 133 16.43 22.25 -37.15
N GLU A 134 16.77 22.87 -36.02
CA GLU A 134 17.72 23.96 -35.91
C GLU A 134 19.18 23.47 -35.92
N ASP A 135 19.42 22.16 -35.88
CA ASP A 135 20.75 21.57 -36.02
C ASP A 135 21.38 22.00 -37.37
N PRO A 136 22.57 22.66 -37.36
CA PRO A 136 23.23 23.10 -38.58
C PRO A 136 23.47 21.99 -39.60
N ASN A 137 23.77 20.77 -39.15
CA ASN A 137 24.00 19.61 -40.02
C ASN A 137 22.69 19.15 -40.68
N VAL A 138 21.56 19.25 -39.98
CA VAL A 138 20.23 18.99 -40.56
C VAL A 138 19.93 20.00 -41.68
N ILE A 139 20.18 21.28 -41.44
CA ILE A 139 19.95 22.34 -42.42
C ILE A 139 20.83 22.14 -43.66
N HIS A 140 22.12 21.82 -43.46
CA HIS A 140 23.04 21.56 -44.57
C HIS A 140 22.66 20.33 -45.39
N GLU A 141 22.35 19.21 -44.72
CA GLU A 141 21.98 17.97 -45.41
C GLU A 141 20.64 18.11 -46.14
N GLN A 142 19.69 18.87 -45.57
CA GLN A 142 18.44 19.19 -46.25
C GLN A 142 18.70 19.98 -47.54
N LYS A 143 19.48 21.06 -47.48
CA LYS A 143 19.83 21.86 -48.67
C LYS A 143 20.54 21.02 -49.74
N ARG A 144 21.42 20.10 -49.33
CA ARG A 144 22.09 19.18 -50.25
C ARG A 144 21.09 18.26 -50.96
N GLN A 145 20.15 17.67 -50.22
CA GLN A 145 19.11 16.81 -50.81
C GLN A 145 18.20 17.57 -51.78
N GLU A 146 17.85 18.82 -51.45
CA GLU A 146 17.07 19.71 -52.33
C GLU A 146 17.85 20.05 -53.61
N TYR A 147 19.13 20.42 -53.49
CA TYR A 147 20.01 20.70 -54.63
C TYR A 147 20.14 19.50 -55.57
N LEU A 148 20.22 18.28 -55.01
CA LEU A 148 20.29 17.04 -55.79
C LEU A 148 18.93 16.55 -56.31
N GLY A 149 17.85 17.30 -56.10
CA GLY A 149 16.53 16.97 -56.62
C GLY A 149 15.89 15.75 -55.97
N TYR A 150 16.17 15.47 -54.69
CA TYR A 150 15.57 14.35 -53.98
C TYR A 150 14.05 14.56 -53.86
N VAL A 151 13.27 13.51 -54.09
CA VAL A 151 11.81 13.55 -53.91
C VAL A 151 11.45 13.93 -52.46
N PRO A 152 10.34 14.65 -52.21
CA PRO A 152 9.92 14.99 -50.85
C PRO A 152 9.73 13.73 -49.98
N CYS A 153 10.18 13.78 -48.73
CA CYS A 153 10.06 12.65 -47.82
C CYS A 153 8.60 12.46 -47.37
N ILE A 154 8.19 11.20 -47.21
CA ILE A 154 6.85 10.79 -46.76
C ILE A 154 6.86 10.08 -45.40
N CYS A 155 7.96 10.18 -44.64
CA CYS A 155 8.03 9.59 -43.30
C CYS A 155 7.05 10.27 -42.34
N SER A 156 6.73 9.60 -41.23
CA SER A 156 5.78 10.10 -40.22
C SER A 156 6.14 11.46 -39.63
N ASN A 157 7.41 11.85 -39.62
CA ASN A 157 7.85 13.16 -39.14
C ASN A 157 7.65 14.27 -40.18
N CYS A 158 7.66 13.94 -41.48
CA CYS A 158 7.43 14.91 -42.57
C CYS A 158 5.95 14.98 -42.98
N LYS A 159 5.26 13.84 -42.97
CA LYS A 159 3.84 13.71 -43.31
C LYS A 159 3.16 12.85 -42.23
N PRO A 160 2.79 13.46 -41.09
CA PRO A 160 2.12 12.72 -40.02
C PRO A 160 0.83 12.08 -40.50
N LEU A 161 0.64 10.81 -40.16
CA LEU A 161 -0.62 10.10 -40.40
C LEU A 161 -1.60 10.40 -39.27
N THR A 162 -2.89 10.46 -39.62
CA THR A 162 -3.95 10.51 -38.61
C THR A 162 -4.07 9.16 -37.89
N ASN A 163 -4.61 9.16 -36.66
CA ASN A 163 -4.84 7.91 -35.91
C ASN A 163 -5.73 6.91 -36.69
N ILE A 164 -6.71 7.41 -37.46
CA ILE A 164 -7.57 6.59 -38.32
C ILE A 164 -6.74 5.94 -39.43
N ALA A 165 -5.92 6.73 -40.13
CA ALA A 165 -5.05 6.25 -41.19
C ALA A 165 -4.04 5.20 -40.67
N LEU A 166 -3.47 5.41 -39.48
CA LEU A 166 -2.57 4.45 -38.82
C LEU A 166 -3.30 3.15 -38.45
N ALA A 167 -4.50 3.23 -37.87
CA ALA A 167 -5.30 2.07 -37.49
C ALA A 167 -5.69 1.22 -38.72
N ASN A 168 -5.96 1.87 -39.85
CA ASN A 168 -6.35 1.19 -41.08
C ASN A 168 -5.21 0.41 -41.74
N LEU A 169 -3.94 0.68 -41.43
CA LEU A 169 -2.79 -0.01 -42.05
C LEU A 169 -2.84 -1.55 -41.92
N ILE A 170 -3.59 -2.07 -40.94
CA ILE A 170 -3.84 -3.51 -40.78
C ILE A 170 -4.55 -4.13 -42.00
N HIS A 171 -5.31 -3.34 -42.75
CA HIS A 171 -6.09 -3.75 -43.92
C HIS A 171 -5.32 -3.67 -45.25
N ILE A 172 -4.04 -3.27 -45.22
CA ILE A 172 -3.18 -3.29 -46.40
C ILE A 172 -2.87 -4.74 -46.81
N ASN A 173 -3.00 -5.03 -48.09
CA ASN A 173 -2.69 -6.30 -48.73
C ASN A 173 -2.02 -6.09 -50.09
N LYS A 174 -1.67 -7.19 -50.79
CA LYS A 174 -0.93 -7.13 -52.07
C LYS A 174 -1.66 -6.35 -53.18
N SER A 175 -3.00 -6.35 -53.20
CA SER A 175 -3.80 -5.75 -54.27
C SER A 175 -4.06 -4.26 -54.10
N ASN A 176 -3.96 -3.75 -52.87
CA ASN A 176 -4.34 -2.39 -52.51
C ASN A 176 -3.16 -1.56 -51.98
N PHE A 177 -1.94 -2.12 -51.99
CA PHE A 177 -0.76 -1.55 -51.36
C PHE A 177 -0.44 -0.15 -51.90
N GLU A 178 -0.18 -0.03 -53.20
CA GLU A 178 0.23 1.23 -53.84
C GLU A 178 -0.85 2.31 -53.73
N ARG A 179 -2.11 1.91 -53.88
CA ARG A 179 -3.24 2.85 -53.88
C ARG A 179 -3.44 3.54 -52.54
N TYR A 180 -3.22 2.81 -51.43
CA TYR A 180 -3.55 3.29 -50.09
C TYR A 180 -2.33 3.53 -49.19
N LEU A 181 -1.11 3.29 -49.66
CA LEU A 181 0.10 3.58 -48.91
C LEU A 181 0.18 5.07 -48.51
N HIS A 182 -0.17 5.96 -49.45
CA HIS A 182 -0.11 7.41 -49.26
C HIS A 182 -1.37 8.01 -48.63
N ASN A 183 -2.50 7.30 -48.66
CA ASN A 183 -3.74 7.72 -48.02
C ASN A 183 -4.50 6.50 -47.44
N PRO A 184 -4.07 5.95 -46.31
CA PRO A 184 -4.70 4.78 -45.72
C PRO A 184 -6.02 5.09 -45.01
N LYS A 185 -6.43 6.36 -44.95
CA LYS A 185 -7.69 6.76 -44.31
C LYS A 185 -8.92 6.15 -45.00
N ASP A 186 -8.88 6.05 -46.32
CA ASP A 186 -9.99 5.57 -47.15
C ASP A 186 -9.86 4.08 -47.51
N LEU A 187 -8.93 3.37 -46.84
CA LEU A 187 -8.67 1.96 -47.07
C LEU A 187 -9.86 1.11 -46.60
N PRO A 188 -10.47 0.30 -47.47
CA PRO A 188 -11.59 -0.56 -47.10
C PRO A 188 -11.19 -1.56 -46.03
N ALA A 189 -12.02 -1.69 -44.99
CA ALA A 189 -11.80 -2.67 -43.94
C ALA A 189 -11.91 -4.09 -44.49
N ILE A 190 -10.94 -4.94 -44.16
CA ILE A 190 -11.02 -6.37 -44.44
C ILE A 190 -11.86 -7.02 -43.32
N PRO A 191 -12.95 -7.75 -43.66
CA PRO A 191 -13.75 -8.45 -42.67
C PRO A 191 -12.90 -9.37 -41.78
N ASN A 192 -13.21 -9.42 -40.48
CA ASN A 192 -12.50 -10.23 -39.48
C ASN A 192 -11.00 -9.93 -39.30
N ASN A 193 -10.48 -8.85 -39.89
CA ASN A 193 -9.12 -8.37 -39.66
C ASN A 193 -9.13 -7.19 -38.68
N SER A 194 -9.68 -7.41 -37.48
CA SER A 194 -9.70 -6.43 -36.42
C SER A 194 -8.38 -6.41 -35.64
N ALA A 195 -7.99 -5.25 -35.12
CA ALA A 195 -6.86 -5.16 -34.21
C ALA A 195 -7.04 -6.13 -33.03
N LEU A 196 -5.99 -6.88 -32.69
CA LEU A 196 -6.00 -7.74 -31.52
C LEU A 196 -6.23 -6.87 -30.28
N VAL A 197 -7.43 -6.99 -29.70
CA VAL A 197 -7.72 -6.39 -28.41
C VAL A 197 -6.92 -7.20 -27.41
N ARG A 198 -5.87 -6.60 -26.83
CA ARG A 198 -5.23 -7.20 -25.66
C ARG A 198 -6.34 -7.50 -24.66
N PRO A 199 -6.56 -8.77 -24.26
CA PRO A 199 -7.49 -9.04 -23.19
C PRO A 199 -7.05 -8.16 -22.03
N LYS A 200 -7.97 -7.32 -21.52
CA LYS A 200 -7.69 -6.57 -20.29
C LYS A 200 -7.23 -7.64 -19.32
N LYS A 201 -6.01 -7.53 -18.78
CA LYS A 201 -5.57 -8.38 -17.68
C LYS A 201 -6.69 -8.26 -16.65
N SER A 202 -7.51 -9.29 -16.52
CA SER A 202 -8.53 -9.27 -15.51
C SER A 202 -7.74 -9.24 -14.22
N ASN A 203 -7.87 -8.15 -13.46
CA ASN A 203 -7.40 -8.13 -12.08
C ASN A 203 -8.09 -9.23 -11.23
N ALA A 204 -9.02 -9.99 -11.83
CA ALA A 204 -9.58 -11.24 -11.39
C ALA A 204 -8.62 -12.44 -11.44
N LEU A 205 -7.30 -12.24 -11.36
CA LEU A 205 -6.52 -13.21 -10.60
C LEU A 205 -6.88 -12.96 -9.13
N THR A 206 -8.09 -13.38 -8.75
CA THR A 206 -8.59 -13.38 -7.39
C THR A 206 -7.48 -13.98 -6.55
N LYS A 207 -7.08 -13.30 -5.46
CA LYS A 207 -6.02 -13.79 -4.56
C LYS A 207 -6.44 -15.17 -4.05
N LEU A 208 -6.04 -16.22 -4.76
CA LEU A 208 -6.18 -17.58 -4.28
C LEU A 208 -5.40 -17.63 -2.97
N PRO A 209 -6.00 -18.13 -1.89
CA PRO A 209 -5.25 -18.32 -0.66
C PRO A 209 -4.03 -19.22 -0.95
N PRO A 210 -2.95 -19.09 -0.16
CA PRO A 210 -1.79 -19.96 -0.29
C PRO A 210 -2.21 -21.43 -0.32
N PHE A 211 -1.48 -22.23 -1.10
CA PHE A 211 -1.79 -23.65 -1.24
C PHE A 211 -1.81 -24.36 0.12
N ASP A 212 -2.90 -25.08 0.37
CA ASP A 212 -3.08 -25.85 1.59
C ASP A 212 -2.32 -27.18 1.48
N LYS A 213 -1.27 -27.33 2.29
CA LYS A 213 -0.41 -28.52 2.26
C LYS A 213 -1.18 -29.82 2.55
N ASP A 214 -2.29 -29.77 3.28
CA ASP A 214 -3.12 -30.94 3.54
C ASP A 214 -3.83 -31.45 2.26
N LEU A 215 -3.88 -30.63 1.20
CA LEU A 215 -4.43 -30.97 -0.11
C LEU A 215 -3.38 -31.46 -1.11
N SER A 216 -2.13 -31.67 -0.70
CA SER A 216 -1.07 -32.20 -1.58
C SER A 216 -1.46 -33.52 -2.24
N GLY A 217 -2.17 -34.40 -1.50
CA GLY A 217 -2.70 -35.64 -2.04
C GLY A 217 -3.74 -35.44 -3.15
N PHE A 218 -4.48 -34.33 -3.12
CA PHE A 218 -5.44 -33.98 -4.17
C PHE A 218 -4.71 -33.49 -5.42
N ALA A 219 -3.71 -32.61 -5.26
CA ALA A 219 -2.92 -32.12 -6.39
C ALA A 219 -2.19 -33.29 -7.09
N ASN A 220 -1.55 -34.18 -6.33
CA ASN A 220 -0.89 -35.36 -6.88
C ASN A 220 -1.86 -36.32 -7.59
N PHE A 221 -3.08 -36.47 -7.06
CA PHE A 221 -4.12 -37.26 -7.72
C PHE A 221 -4.48 -36.67 -9.09
N LEU A 222 -4.64 -35.35 -9.21
CA LEU A 222 -4.93 -34.72 -10.50
C LEU A 222 -3.80 -34.88 -11.51
N VAL A 223 -2.54 -34.73 -11.09
CA VAL A 223 -1.38 -34.97 -11.98
C VAL A 223 -1.36 -36.42 -12.46
N GLY A 224 -1.59 -37.38 -11.57
CA GLY A 224 -1.62 -38.81 -11.93
C GLY A 224 -2.78 -39.19 -12.85
N GLU A 225 -3.96 -38.60 -12.66
CA GLU A 225 -5.10 -38.81 -13.56
C GLU A 225 -4.86 -38.16 -14.92
N PHE A 226 -4.26 -36.96 -14.95
CA PHE A 226 -3.93 -36.29 -16.21
C PHE A 226 -2.87 -37.07 -17.00
N ALA A 227 -1.85 -37.64 -16.35
CA ALA A 227 -0.87 -38.47 -17.04
C ALA A 227 -1.53 -39.64 -17.78
N LYS A 228 -2.48 -40.34 -17.15
CA LYS A 228 -3.25 -41.41 -17.80
C LYS A 228 -4.10 -40.90 -18.97
N PHE A 229 -4.70 -39.72 -18.83
CA PHE A 229 -5.43 -39.08 -19.92
C PHE A 229 -4.50 -38.75 -21.09
N TYR A 230 -3.31 -38.24 -20.79
CA TYR A 230 -2.29 -37.90 -21.77
C TYR A 230 -1.81 -39.11 -22.56
N ASP A 231 -1.46 -40.21 -21.88
CA ASP A 231 -0.96 -41.45 -22.49
C ASP A 231 -2.02 -42.13 -23.38
N ASN A 232 -3.30 -41.91 -23.10
CA ASN A 232 -4.40 -42.38 -23.95
C ASN A 232 -4.59 -41.52 -25.21
N HIS A 233 -4.17 -40.26 -25.19
CA HIS A 233 -4.32 -39.31 -26.29
C HIS A 233 -3.11 -39.26 -27.22
N TYR A 234 -1.90 -39.48 -26.69
CA TYR A 234 -0.66 -39.45 -27.44
C TYR A 234 0.10 -40.75 -27.25
N SER A 235 0.55 -41.36 -28.34
CA SER A 235 1.52 -42.47 -28.27
C SER A 235 2.90 -41.95 -27.85
N ASP A 236 3.61 -42.68 -27.00
CA ASP A 236 4.95 -42.40 -26.44
C ASP A 236 6.04 -41.95 -27.44
N HIS A 237 5.82 -42.14 -28.75
CA HIS A 237 6.77 -41.83 -29.82
C HIS A 237 6.38 -40.62 -30.69
N ALA A 238 5.24 -39.97 -30.42
CA ALA A 238 4.68 -38.94 -31.30
C ALA A 238 4.67 -37.52 -30.70
N SER A 239 5.11 -37.34 -29.46
CA SER A 239 5.07 -36.03 -28.78
C SER A 239 6.46 -35.57 -28.31
N ASP A 240 6.79 -34.32 -28.62
CA ASP A 240 7.97 -33.62 -28.10
C ASP A 240 7.81 -33.18 -26.63
N PHE A 241 6.62 -33.33 -26.06
CA PHE A 241 6.27 -32.91 -24.70
C PHE A 241 5.81 -34.10 -23.85
N THR A 242 6.08 -34.02 -22.55
CA THR A 242 5.61 -34.97 -21.54
C THR A 242 4.40 -34.41 -20.79
N ALA A 243 3.58 -35.28 -20.19
CA ALA A 243 2.36 -34.89 -19.48
C ALA A 243 2.61 -33.81 -18.40
N ASP A 244 3.73 -33.88 -17.67
CA ASP A 244 4.10 -32.92 -16.62
C ASP A 244 4.42 -31.52 -17.16
N LYS A 245 4.82 -31.41 -18.44
CA LYS A 245 5.07 -30.12 -19.10
C LYS A 245 3.78 -29.42 -19.50
N ILE A 246 2.72 -30.18 -19.75
CA ILE A 246 1.41 -29.65 -20.09
C ILE A 246 0.62 -29.36 -18.80
N PHE A 247 0.61 -30.29 -17.86
CA PHE A 247 -0.10 -30.16 -16.60
C PHE A 247 0.73 -30.73 -15.45
N GLY A 248 1.49 -29.83 -14.82
CA GLY A 248 2.35 -30.14 -13.69
C GLY A 248 1.69 -29.91 -12.34
N ILE A 249 2.49 -30.07 -11.29
CA ILE A 249 2.03 -29.92 -9.91
C ILE A 249 1.54 -28.50 -9.60
N GLU A 250 2.13 -27.48 -10.22
CA GLU A 250 1.74 -26.07 -10.02
C GLU A 250 0.31 -25.82 -10.52
N GLN A 251 0.00 -26.28 -11.74
CA GLN A 251 -1.34 -26.20 -12.31
C GLN A 251 -2.35 -26.99 -11.47
N ALA A 252 -1.97 -28.17 -10.99
CA ALA A 252 -2.82 -28.99 -10.12
C ALA A 252 -3.13 -28.31 -8.78
N GLN A 253 -2.14 -27.66 -8.15
CA GLN A 253 -2.35 -26.89 -6.92
C GLN A 253 -3.33 -25.74 -7.15
N ILE A 254 -3.20 -25.03 -8.27
CA ILE A 254 -4.08 -23.92 -8.65
C ILE A 254 -5.52 -24.42 -8.83
N LEU A 255 -5.74 -25.53 -9.54
CA LEU A 255 -7.07 -26.12 -9.72
C LEU A 255 -7.69 -26.57 -8.40
N VAL A 256 -6.91 -27.20 -7.52
CA VAL A 256 -7.40 -27.64 -6.21
C VAL A 256 -7.89 -26.45 -5.38
N MET A 257 -7.11 -25.37 -5.32
CA MET A 257 -7.49 -24.17 -4.57
C MET A 257 -8.69 -23.47 -5.20
N SER A 258 -8.71 -23.36 -6.53
CA SER A 258 -9.83 -22.76 -7.27
C SER A 258 -11.12 -23.54 -7.07
N SER A 259 -11.03 -24.87 -7.06
CA SER A 259 -12.14 -25.77 -6.77
C SER A 259 -12.61 -25.67 -5.32
N LYS A 260 -11.70 -25.52 -4.35
CA LYS A 260 -12.05 -25.28 -2.93
C LYS A 260 -12.77 -23.95 -2.74
N SER A 261 -12.36 -22.92 -3.48
CA SER A 261 -12.98 -21.59 -3.48
C SER A 261 -14.19 -21.46 -4.42
N ASN A 262 -14.73 -22.57 -4.95
CA ASN A 262 -15.88 -22.61 -5.87
C ASN A 262 -15.79 -21.60 -7.02
N GLN A 263 -14.61 -21.48 -7.63
CA GLN A 263 -14.43 -20.61 -8.79
C GLN A 263 -15.17 -21.15 -10.03
N PRO A 264 -15.59 -20.29 -10.98
CA PRO A 264 -16.15 -20.71 -12.26
C PRO A 264 -15.16 -21.54 -13.10
N ILE A 265 -15.69 -22.41 -13.97
CA ILE A 265 -14.85 -23.32 -14.77
C ILE A 265 -13.98 -22.56 -15.79
N GLU A 266 -14.51 -21.49 -16.36
CA GLU A 266 -13.83 -20.62 -17.34
C GLU A 266 -12.62 -19.95 -16.68
N LEU A 267 -12.73 -19.61 -15.39
CA LEU A 267 -11.63 -19.07 -14.63
C LEU A 267 -10.59 -20.16 -14.30
N MET A 268 -11.04 -21.35 -13.92
CA MET A 268 -10.14 -22.49 -13.65
C MET A 268 -9.31 -22.88 -14.89
N GLU A 269 -9.92 -22.89 -16.07
CA GLU A 269 -9.25 -23.12 -17.34
C GLU A 269 -8.21 -22.02 -17.62
N THR A 270 -8.62 -20.76 -17.50
CA THR A 270 -7.72 -19.62 -17.71
C THR A 270 -6.50 -19.68 -16.77
N LEU A 271 -6.72 -20.09 -15.52
CA LEU A 271 -5.70 -20.16 -14.48
C LEU A 271 -4.62 -21.22 -14.74
N ILE A 272 -4.94 -22.30 -15.45
CA ILE A 272 -3.96 -23.33 -15.82
C ILE A 272 -3.33 -23.12 -17.20
N GLY A 273 -3.69 -22.03 -17.89
CA GLY A 273 -3.13 -21.68 -19.20
C GLY A 273 -4.01 -22.04 -20.40
N GLY A 274 -5.28 -22.40 -20.18
CA GLY A 274 -6.21 -22.81 -21.24
C GLY A 274 -6.21 -24.31 -21.49
N GLU A 275 -7.18 -24.78 -22.26
CA GLU A 275 -7.22 -26.14 -22.78
C GLU A 275 -6.17 -26.34 -23.89
N VAL A 276 -5.24 -27.28 -23.66
CA VAL A 276 -4.16 -27.61 -24.62
C VAL A 276 -4.53 -28.86 -25.43
N ILE A 277 -5.30 -29.77 -24.83
CA ILE A 277 -5.77 -31.02 -25.43
C ILE A 277 -7.30 -31.00 -25.36
N ASP A 278 -7.97 -31.24 -26.49
CA ASP A 278 -9.44 -31.27 -26.54
C ASP A 278 -10.02 -32.22 -25.48
N GLY A 279 -10.88 -31.70 -24.60
CA GLY A 279 -11.53 -32.45 -23.52
C GLY A 279 -10.75 -32.56 -22.21
N GLN A 280 -9.53 -32.03 -22.14
CA GLN A 280 -8.72 -31.94 -20.92
C GLN A 280 -9.48 -31.32 -19.76
N MET A 281 -10.17 -30.20 -19.97
CA MET A 281 -10.81 -29.47 -18.87
C MET A 281 -12.01 -30.23 -18.30
N LEU A 282 -12.81 -30.84 -19.17
CA LEU A 282 -13.92 -31.70 -18.77
C LEU A 282 -13.42 -32.92 -17.98
N PHE A 283 -12.33 -33.54 -18.42
CA PHE A 283 -11.71 -34.66 -17.72
C PHE A 283 -11.20 -34.27 -16.32
N LEU A 284 -10.51 -33.14 -16.22
CA LEU A 284 -10.01 -32.62 -14.94
C LEU A 284 -11.15 -32.26 -13.99
N GLN A 285 -12.24 -31.67 -14.49
CA GLN A 285 -13.43 -31.39 -13.69
C GLN A 285 -14.06 -32.68 -13.13
N GLY A 286 -14.19 -33.72 -13.96
CA GLY A 286 -14.65 -35.04 -13.52
C GLY A 286 -13.74 -35.62 -12.43
N SER A 287 -12.43 -35.51 -12.60
CA SER A 287 -11.43 -35.97 -11.62
C SER A 287 -11.54 -35.22 -10.29
N ILE A 288 -11.73 -33.90 -10.33
CA ILE A 288 -11.98 -33.06 -9.15
C ILE A 288 -13.21 -33.53 -8.38
N LEU A 289 -14.33 -33.75 -9.08
CA LEU A 289 -15.58 -34.23 -8.46
C LEU A 289 -15.38 -35.60 -7.82
N ARG A 290 -14.72 -36.54 -8.51
CA ARG A 290 -14.40 -37.87 -7.97
C ARG A 290 -13.61 -37.78 -6.66
N TYR A 291 -12.58 -36.93 -6.61
CA TYR A 291 -11.78 -36.77 -5.39
C TYR A 291 -12.58 -36.12 -4.25
N LYS A 292 -13.40 -35.10 -4.56
CA LYS A 292 -14.26 -34.43 -3.57
C LYS A 292 -15.28 -35.37 -2.94
N MET A 293 -15.76 -36.37 -3.66
CA MET A 293 -16.64 -37.42 -3.13
C MET A 293 -15.90 -38.46 -2.26
N GLY A 294 -14.56 -38.45 -2.24
CA GLY A 294 -13.75 -39.41 -1.50
C GLY A 294 -13.69 -39.15 0.01
N ALA A 295 -13.42 -40.23 0.75
CA ALA A 295 -13.25 -40.17 2.21
C ALA A 295 -12.10 -39.25 2.65
N LYS A 296 -11.02 -39.17 1.86
CA LYS A 296 -9.86 -38.30 2.14
C LYS A 296 -10.25 -36.81 2.17
N TYR A 297 -11.04 -36.36 1.20
CA TYR A 297 -11.49 -34.97 1.15
C TYR A 297 -12.53 -34.67 2.24
N THR A 298 -13.44 -35.61 2.50
CA THR A 298 -14.41 -35.51 3.60
C THR A 298 -13.71 -35.37 4.96
N HIS A 299 -12.67 -36.16 5.19
CA HIS A 299 -11.86 -36.06 6.41
C HIS A 299 -11.19 -34.68 6.55
N HIS A 300 -10.64 -34.13 5.45
CA HIS A 300 -10.09 -32.78 5.44
C HIS A 300 -11.14 -31.72 5.83
N LEU A 301 -12.34 -31.77 5.25
CA LEU A 301 -13.44 -30.85 5.59
C LEU A 301 -13.83 -30.93 7.07
N ASN A 302 -13.88 -32.13 7.64
CA ASN A 302 -14.18 -32.32 9.06
C ASN A 302 -13.08 -31.73 9.96
N LYS A 303 -11.81 -31.94 9.59
CA LYS A 303 -10.66 -31.35 10.31
C LYS A 303 -10.73 -29.82 10.30
N GLU A 304 -11.05 -29.22 9.16
CA GLU A 304 -11.23 -27.75 9.06
C GLU A 304 -12.37 -27.25 9.94
N LYS A 305 -13.54 -27.91 9.91
CA LYS A 305 -14.67 -27.56 10.78
C LYS A 305 -14.30 -27.61 12.26
N MET A 306 -13.61 -28.66 12.71
CA MET A 306 -13.17 -28.79 14.10
C MET A 306 -12.18 -27.69 14.51
N VAL A 307 -11.31 -27.26 13.61
CA VAL A 307 -10.37 -26.15 13.86
C VAL A 307 -11.14 -24.84 13.99
N GLU A 308 -12.12 -24.60 13.13
CA GLU A 308 -12.91 -23.37 13.16
C GLU A 308 -13.79 -23.30 14.41
N GLU A 309 -14.47 -24.38 14.76
CA GLU A 309 -15.24 -24.49 16.01
C GLU A 309 -14.38 -24.21 17.25
N LYS A 310 -13.15 -24.76 17.30
CA LYS A 310 -12.21 -24.48 18.41
C LYS A 310 -11.86 -22.99 18.49
N LYS A 311 -11.64 -22.32 17.36
CA LYS A 311 -11.37 -20.87 17.32
C LYS A 311 -12.58 -20.08 17.81
N THR A 312 -13.79 -20.43 17.36
CA THR A 312 -15.02 -19.74 17.78
C THR A 312 -15.24 -19.88 19.28
N VAL A 313 -15.07 -21.09 19.83
CA VAL A 313 -15.16 -21.35 21.27
C VAL A 313 -14.12 -20.54 22.05
N GLN A 314 -12.88 -20.48 21.56
CA GLN A 314 -11.82 -19.70 22.20
C GLN A 314 -12.10 -18.19 22.17
N ALA A 315 -12.60 -17.66 21.03
CA ALA A 315 -12.98 -16.27 20.90
C ALA A 315 -14.12 -15.89 21.85
N ASN A 316 -15.17 -16.72 21.91
CA ASN A 316 -16.29 -16.53 22.84
C ASN A 316 -15.83 -16.55 24.30
N ARG A 317 -14.91 -17.45 24.66
CA ARG A 317 -14.32 -17.51 26.00
C ARG A 317 -13.54 -16.22 26.34
N LEU A 318 -12.75 -15.71 25.41
CA LEU A 318 -12.02 -14.45 25.61
C LEU A 318 -12.97 -13.26 25.79
N GLN A 319 -14.05 -13.22 25.00
CA GLN A 319 -15.05 -12.17 25.09
C GLN A 319 -15.77 -12.19 26.43
N LEU A 320 -16.19 -13.37 26.90
CA LEU A 320 -16.83 -13.54 28.20
C LEU A 320 -15.92 -13.08 29.36
N VAL A 321 -14.63 -13.42 29.31
CA VAL A 321 -13.65 -12.97 30.32
C VAL A 321 -13.49 -11.44 30.32
N LYS A 322 -13.53 -10.82 29.14
CA LYS A 322 -13.43 -9.35 29.01
C LYS A 322 -14.66 -8.67 29.59
N GLU A 323 -15.85 -9.19 29.33
CA GLU A 323 -17.13 -8.70 29.88
C GLU A 323 -17.19 -8.87 31.40
N LEU A 324 -16.73 -10.01 31.93
CA LEU A 324 -16.68 -10.23 33.37
C LEU A 324 -15.72 -9.24 34.06
N LYS A 325 -14.55 -8.98 33.47
CA LYS A 325 -13.59 -8.00 33.98
C LYS A 325 -14.16 -6.57 33.97
N SER A 326 -14.88 -6.17 32.92
CA SER A 326 -15.49 -4.84 32.86
C SER A 326 -16.60 -4.69 33.91
N PHE A 327 -17.44 -5.72 34.09
CA PHE A 327 -18.47 -5.75 35.12
C PHE A 327 -17.90 -5.63 36.53
N LEU A 328 -16.86 -6.42 36.86
CA LEU A 328 -16.20 -6.37 38.17
C LEU A 328 -15.56 -5.00 38.45
N ARG A 329 -14.94 -4.37 37.43
CA ARG A 329 -14.40 -3.01 37.55
C ARG A 329 -15.49 -1.97 37.83
N ALA A 330 -16.61 -2.03 37.11
CA ALA A 330 -17.74 -1.13 37.32
C ALA A 330 -18.34 -1.28 38.72
N ARG A 331 -18.47 -2.53 39.21
CA ARG A 331 -18.94 -2.81 40.58
C ARG A 331 -17.99 -2.25 41.64
N SER A 332 -16.68 -2.46 41.49
CA SER A 332 -15.68 -1.91 42.41
C SER A 332 -15.70 -0.38 42.44
N GLN A 333 -15.85 0.28 41.28
CA GLN A 333 -15.99 1.74 41.22
C GLN A 333 -17.24 2.26 41.93
N ARG A 334 -18.37 1.56 41.83
CA ARG A 334 -19.61 1.91 42.56
C ARG A 334 -19.41 1.82 44.07
N LEU A 335 -18.85 0.71 44.56
CA LEU A 335 -18.56 0.51 45.98
C LEU A 335 -17.61 1.59 46.52
N ASN A 336 -16.54 1.93 45.78
CA ASN A 336 -15.61 2.98 46.16
C ASN A 336 -16.29 4.37 46.22
N LYS A 337 -17.24 4.64 45.31
CA LYS A 337 -17.99 5.90 45.30
C LYS A 337 -18.92 6.01 46.50
N GLU A 338 -19.65 4.94 46.81
CA GLU A 338 -20.52 4.87 47.99
C GLU A 338 -19.73 5.02 49.30
N GLU A 339 -18.55 4.40 49.40
CA GLU A 339 -17.68 4.53 50.57
C GLU A 339 -17.16 5.97 50.72
N LEU A 340 -16.76 6.61 49.63
CA LEU A 340 -16.33 8.01 49.64
C LEU A 340 -17.46 8.96 50.07
N GLU A 341 -18.68 8.70 49.61
CA GLU A 341 -19.86 9.48 49.96
C GLU A 341 -20.23 9.32 51.44
N ARG A 342 -20.19 8.09 51.98
CA ARG A 342 -20.33 7.85 53.43
C ARG A 342 -19.28 8.60 54.24
N LYS A 343 -18.00 8.56 53.83
CA LYS A 343 -16.93 9.32 54.51
C LYS A 343 -17.17 10.83 54.48
N ARG A 344 -17.70 11.37 53.37
CA ARG A 344 -18.08 12.79 53.25
C ARG A 344 -19.22 13.17 54.20
N LEU A 345 -20.26 12.35 54.29
CA LEU A 345 -21.39 12.58 55.21
C LEU A 345 -20.92 12.59 56.67
N ILE A 346 -20.11 11.60 57.07
CA ILE A 346 -19.54 11.53 58.43
C ILE A 346 -18.66 12.77 58.71
N ALA A 347 -17.82 13.18 57.76
CA ALA A 347 -16.99 14.38 57.92
C ALA A 347 -17.81 15.68 58.05
N ALA A 348 -18.90 15.80 57.29
CA ALA A 348 -19.80 16.94 57.37
C ALA A 348 -20.54 17.00 58.72
N GLU A 349 -21.00 15.86 59.22
CA GLU A 349 -21.64 15.76 60.53
C GLU A 349 -20.69 16.12 61.67
N ASN A 350 -19.45 15.60 61.64
CA ASN A 350 -18.42 15.95 62.62
C ASN A 350 -18.07 17.45 62.59
N LYS A 351 -18.05 18.07 61.41
CA LYS A 351 -17.84 19.52 61.26
C LYS A 351 -18.98 20.32 61.89
N ARG A 352 -20.24 19.88 61.71
CA ARG A 352 -21.42 20.51 62.36
C ARG A 352 -21.35 20.40 63.88
N LYS A 353 -21.12 19.19 64.43
CA LYS A 353 -20.99 18.98 65.88
C LYS A 353 -19.87 19.83 66.50
N ASN A 354 -18.74 19.96 65.80
CA ASN A 354 -17.65 20.82 66.25
C ASN A 354 -17.98 22.32 66.19
N ALA A 355 -18.77 22.76 65.21
CA ALA A 355 -19.23 24.16 65.13
C ALA A 355 -20.20 24.48 66.28
N GLU A 356 -21.19 23.60 66.52
CA GLU A 356 -22.14 23.74 67.64
C GLU A 356 -21.42 23.75 69.00
N LYS A 357 -20.39 22.90 69.17
CA LYS A 357 -19.58 22.90 70.39
C LYS A 357 -18.84 24.23 70.59
N LYS A 358 -18.23 24.77 69.53
CA LYS A 358 -17.53 26.07 69.59
C LYS A 358 -18.49 27.23 69.89
N GLU A 359 -19.70 27.18 69.35
CA GLU A 359 -20.72 28.19 69.60
C GLU A 359 -21.20 28.16 71.06
N LYS A 360 -21.46 26.96 71.60
CA LYS A 360 -21.76 26.78 73.03
C LYS A 360 -20.62 27.25 73.93
N GLU A 361 -19.37 26.92 73.60
CA GLU A 361 -18.19 27.41 74.34
C GLU A 361 -18.04 28.93 74.27
N LYS A 362 -18.41 29.56 73.15
CA LYS A 362 -18.40 31.02 73.00
C LYS A 362 -19.49 31.67 73.86
N ALA A 363 -20.72 31.14 73.80
CA ALA A 363 -21.84 31.63 74.60
C ALA A 363 -21.54 31.51 76.11
N GLU A 364 -20.94 30.41 76.55
CA GLU A 364 -20.58 30.22 77.96
C GLU A 364 -19.49 31.21 78.40
N LYS A 365 -18.49 31.47 77.57
CA LYS A 365 -17.48 32.52 77.85
C LYS A 365 -18.08 33.92 77.93
N GLU A 366 -19.10 34.21 77.12
CA GLU A 366 -19.80 35.50 77.17
C GLU A 366 -20.64 35.61 78.45
N ARG A 367 -21.31 34.53 78.88
CA ARG A 367 -22.02 34.48 80.17
C ARG A 367 -21.09 34.71 81.37
N ILE A 368 -19.96 34.02 81.43
CA ILE A 368 -18.98 34.19 82.51
C ILE A 368 -18.48 35.64 82.56
N LYS A 369 -18.20 36.27 81.40
CA LYS A 369 -17.79 37.68 81.37
C LYS A 369 -18.86 38.64 81.89
N GLU A 370 -20.13 38.36 81.60
CA GLU A 370 -21.24 39.18 82.09
C GLU A 370 -21.42 39.02 83.60
N GLU A 371 -21.32 37.78 84.10
CA GLU A 371 -21.34 37.48 85.55
C GLU A 371 -20.17 38.17 86.27
N ASP A 372 -18.94 38.13 85.72
CA ASP A 372 -17.78 38.84 86.25
C ASP A 372 -17.97 40.37 86.25
N ARG A 373 -18.64 40.92 85.21
CA ARG A 373 -18.93 42.35 85.10
C ARG A 373 -19.92 42.81 86.18
N ILE A 374 -20.96 42.02 86.41
CA ILE A 374 -21.96 42.26 87.46
C ILE A 374 -21.30 42.17 88.84
N ALA A 375 -20.48 41.14 89.08
CA ALA A 375 -19.74 40.99 90.33
C ALA A 375 -18.80 42.17 90.58
N LEU A 376 -18.05 42.63 89.56
CA LEU A 376 -17.15 43.78 89.67
C LEU A 376 -17.91 45.08 89.97
N ALA A 377 -19.09 45.28 89.39
CA ALA A 377 -19.95 46.43 89.70
C ALA A 377 -20.44 46.37 91.16
N GLY A 378 -20.83 45.19 91.64
CA GLY A 378 -21.19 44.97 93.04
C GLY A 378 -20.04 45.26 94.02
N PHE A 379 -18.82 44.80 93.71
CA PHE A 379 -17.63 45.11 94.52
C PHE A 379 -17.29 46.60 94.54
N LYS A 380 -17.44 47.32 93.42
CA LYS A 380 -17.22 48.76 93.36
C LYS A 380 -18.25 49.53 94.20
N ALA A 381 -19.53 49.16 94.11
CA ALA A 381 -20.58 49.77 94.93
C ALA A 381 -20.33 49.56 96.44
N ALA A 382 -19.97 48.34 96.85
CA ALA A 382 -19.63 48.04 98.24
C ALA A 382 -18.35 48.74 98.73
N ALA A 383 -17.38 48.97 97.85
CA ALA A 383 -16.17 49.73 98.17
C ALA A 383 -16.46 51.24 98.34
N GLU A 384 -17.32 51.81 97.49
CA GLU A 384 -17.80 53.19 97.59
C GLU A 384 -18.59 53.40 98.89
N GLU A 385 -19.47 52.47 99.23
CA GLU A 385 -20.28 52.50 100.45
C GLU A 385 -19.40 52.39 101.71
N ARG A 386 -18.37 51.52 101.70
CA ARG A 386 -17.37 51.44 102.77
C ARG A 386 -16.50 52.70 102.86
N ARG A 387 -16.20 53.37 101.74
CA ARG A 387 -15.47 54.65 101.74
C ARG A 387 -16.29 55.74 102.38
N LEU A 388 -17.57 55.87 101.99
CA LEU A 388 -18.51 56.82 102.58
C LEU A 388 -18.74 56.54 104.07
N ALA A 389 -18.84 55.26 104.48
CA ALA A 389 -18.96 54.88 105.88
C ALA A 389 -17.68 55.18 106.69
N LYS A 390 -16.49 54.99 106.12
CA LYS A 390 -15.22 55.38 106.75
C LYS A 390 -15.06 56.89 106.85
N GLU A 391 -15.45 57.64 105.83
CA GLU A 391 -15.45 59.11 105.83
C GLU A 391 -16.44 59.65 106.89
N ALA A 392 -17.63 59.06 107.01
CA ALA A 392 -18.59 59.40 108.06
C ALA A 392 -18.11 59.02 109.48
N ALA A 393 -17.52 57.84 109.65
CA ALA A 393 -16.96 57.40 110.93
C ALA A 393 -15.78 58.27 111.38
N GLN A 394 -14.88 58.66 110.45
CA GLN A 394 -13.75 59.54 110.74
C GLN A 394 -14.21 60.98 111.05
N ALA A 395 -15.25 61.48 110.37
CA ALA A 395 -15.85 62.78 110.69
C ALA A 395 -16.51 62.79 112.08
N THR A 396 -17.12 61.67 112.48
CA THR A 396 -17.76 61.52 113.80
C THR A 396 -16.70 61.37 114.92
N LEU A 397 -15.63 60.59 114.68
CA LEU A 397 -14.51 60.42 115.63
C LEU A 397 -13.74 61.72 115.88
N ASN A 398 -13.57 62.57 114.86
CA ASN A 398 -12.90 63.87 115.02
C ASN A 398 -13.74 64.88 115.82
N SER A 399 -15.06 64.72 115.92
CA SER A 399 -15.93 65.57 116.76
C SER A 399 -16.01 65.15 118.24
N LEU A 400 -15.50 63.97 118.61
CA LEU A 400 -15.65 63.37 119.95
C LEU A 400 -14.33 63.13 120.71
N GLY A 401 -13.20 63.62 120.21
CA GLY A 401 -11.98 63.82 121.03
C GLY A 401 -11.31 62.57 121.59
N LEU A 402 -11.47 61.40 120.98
CA LEU A 402 -10.77 60.16 121.37
C LEU A 402 -10.38 59.37 120.12
N GLY A 403 -9.12 59.49 119.67
CA GLY A 403 -8.62 58.78 118.50
C GLY A 403 -7.30 58.09 118.79
N ASP A 404 -7.37 56.92 119.42
CA ASP A 404 -6.26 55.97 119.35
C ASP A 404 -6.77 54.52 119.41
N LEU A 405 -6.01 53.61 118.76
CA LEU A 405 -6.05 52.14 118.83
C LEU A 405 -6.91 51.35 117.82
N THR A 406 -6.29 51.18 116.65
CA THR A 406 -5.95 49.90 116.00
C THR A 406 -6.50 48.58 116.58
N ILE A 407 -7.02 47.72 115.68
CA ILE A 407 -6.87 46.25 115.80
C ILE A 407 -6.42 45.67 114.45
N ASN A 408 -5.23 45.08 114.52
CA ASN A 408 -4.52 44.35 113.49
C ASN A 408 -4.94 42.86 113.43
N ASN A 409 -4.82 42.32 112.22
CA ASN A 409 -4.16 41.04 111.88
C ASN A 409 -4.91 39.68 112.05
N PRO A 410 -4.39 38.57 111.45
CA PRO A 410 -3.99 38.38 110.05
C PRO A 410 -4.26 36.92 109.52
N SER A 411 -3.94 36.70 108.23
CA SER A 411 -3.29 35.52 107.60
C SER A 411 -3.41 34.12 108.24
N THR A 412 -3.77 33.06 107.52
CA THR A 412 -2.92 32.20 106.65
C THR A 412 -3.74 30.89 106.42
N LEU A 413 -3.68 30.15 105.31
CA LEU A 413 -2.60 29.21 104.96
C LEU A 413 -2.89 28.51 103.63
N ASN A 414 -1.78 28.21 102.94
CA ASN A 414 -1.47 27.05 102.09
C ASN A 414 -1.58 27.13 100.56
N GLU A 415 -0.56 26.49 99.99
CA GLU A 415 0.17 26.76 98.75
C GLU A 415 0.38 25.38 98.01
N PRO A 416 1.25 25.17 96.99
CA PRO A 416 0.83 24.94 95.60
C PRO A 416 1.44 23.68 94.88
N GLY A 417 1.15 23.53 93.57
CA GLY A 417 1.99 22.86 92.54
C GLY A 417 1.60 21.40 92.17
N THR A 418 1.79 20.85 90.95
CA THR A 418 2.66 21.22 89.82
C THR A 418 2.30 20.51 88.50
N LYS A 419 2.55 21.24 87.42
CA LYS A 419 2.55 21.03 85.94
C LYS A 419 2.84 19.63 85.35
N ARG A 420 2.08 19.23 84.31
CA ARG A 420 2.46 18.22 83.29
C ARG A 420 3.13 18.87 82.06
N LYS A 421 4.20 18.22 81.58
CA LYS A 421 5.12 18.64 80.51
C LYS A 421 4.47 18.69 79.11
N ARG A 422 4.89 19.71 78.35
CA ARG A 422 4.80 19.82 76.89
C ARG A 422 5.90 18.96 76.24
N THR A 423 5.60 18.31 75.13
CA THR A 423 6.60 17.98 74.10
C THR A 423 6.06 18.39 72.74
N CYS A 424 6.75 19.35 72.15
CA CYS A 424 6.61 19.84 70.79
C CYS A 424 7.71 19.15 69.97
N VAL A 425 7.38 18.50 68.86
CA VAL A 425 8.38 18.16 67.83
C VAL A 425 7.87 18.59 66.47
N ARG A 426 8.68 19.46 65.86
CA ARG A 426 8.54 20.13 64.56
C ARG A 426 8.57 19.16 63.39
N LYS A 427 7.85 19.54 62.34
CA LYS A 427 8.12 19.18 60.94
C LYS A 427 9.51 19.67 60.51
N THR A 428 10.23 18.84 59.78
CA THR A 428 11.17 19.28 58.73
C THR A 428 11.06 18.33 57.54
N ALA A 429 10.93 18.94 56.37
CA ALA A 429 11.04 18.29 55.07
C ALA A 429 12.52 18.18 54.68
N SER A 430 12.88 17.11 53.98
CA SER A 430 14.12 17.06 53.18
C SER A 430 13.87 16.32 51.86
N LYS A 431 14.26 16.98 50.77
CA LYS A 431 14.55 16.40 49.45
C LYS A 431 15.90 15.66 49.55
N SER A 432 16.04 14.51 48.89
CA SER A 432 17.00 14.30 47.79
C SER A 432 17.15 12.82 47.38
N ALA A 433 16.99 12.57 46.08
CA ALA A 433 17.79 11.71 45.19
C ALA A 433 18.34 10.33 45.65
N ARG A 434 18.02 9.26 44.89
CA ARG A 434 18.94 8.61 43.90
C ARG A 434 18.37 7.29 43.33
N LYS A 435 18.55 7.17 41.99
CA LYS A 435 19.02 6.02 41.17
C LYS A 435 18.28 4.66 41.14
N SER A 436 17.98 4.29 39.87
CA SER A 436 18.16 3.00 39.18
C SER A 436 17.47 1.71 39.69
N CYS A 437 16.46 1.26 38.95
CA CYS A 437 16.54 0.14 38.01
C CYS A 437 15.50 0.35 36.90
#